data_AF-A0A6V7JV57-F1
#
_entry.id   AF-A0A6V7JV57-F1
#
_cell.length_a   1.000
_cell.length_b   1.000
_cell.length_c   1.000
_cell.angle_alpha   90.00
_cell.angle_beta   90.00
_cell.angle_gamma   90.00
#
_symmetry.space_group_name_H-M   'P 1'
#
loop_
_entity.id
_entity.type
_entity.pdbx_description
1 polymer ?
#
loop_
_entity_poly.entity_id
_entity_poly.type
_entity_poly.pdbx_seq_one_letter_code
_entity_poly.pdbx_strand_id
1 'polypeptide(L)'
;LTEDILPPELFKELKPEFIAPVVAYLCHEDCNETGTIVEAALGWAGKCHLIRGNGTVLRKSLQDKVTLEDVRNNWEQVINMKDAKRCESIGEATGELMNVMEVLGTNDNKNSESSNSLEYVKRVEYNFKDTILYALSVGGKVRDSMDFKYLYENHFEFSVLPCYYLIYGPAALMETDIVPRVLEGRNVNVAAMLHGEQYMKVLRKIPTEAT
;
A
#
# COMPACT_ATOMS: atom_id res chain seq x y z
N LEU A 1 -24.74 21.10 29.60
CA LEU A 1 -24.09 19.79 29.87
C LEU A 1 -22.56 19.82 29.71
N THR A 2 -21.98 20.73 28.91
CA THR A 2 -20.52 20.89 28.75
C THR A 2 -19.98 22.28 29.12
N GLU A 3 -20.85 23.16 29.62
CA GLU A 3 -20.58 24.59 29.86
C GLU A 3 -19.47 24.81 30.91
N ASP A 4 -19.40 23.97 31.95
CA ASP A 4 -18.41 24.09 33.03
C ASP A 4 -17.03 23.49 32.70
N ILE A 5 -16.88 22.86 31.51
CA ILE A 5 -15.66 22.16 31.10
C ILE A 5 -14.88 22.97 30.06
N LEU A 6 -15.58 23.82 29.29
CA LEU A 6 -15.01 24.54 28.17
C LEU A 6 -14.74 26.01 28.51
N PRO A 7 -13.69 26.63 27.94
CA PRO A 7 -13.50 28.07 28.04
C PRO A 7 -14.75 28.82 27.54
N PRO A 8 -15.23 29.86 28.25
CA PRO A 8 -16.48 30.55 27.92
C PRO A 8 -16.54 31.10 26.48
N GLU A 9 -15.42 31.57 25.96
CA GLU A 9 -15.35 32.10 24.59
C GLU A 9 -15.49 30.99 23.52
N LEU A 10 -15.00 29.78 23.80
CA LEU A 10 -15.18 28.64 22.89
C LEU A 10 -16.62 28.13 22.95
N PHE A 11 -17.23 28.09 24.13
CA PHE A 11 -18.61 27.64 24.31
C PHE A 11 -19.61 28.52 23.54
N LYS A 12 -19.41 29.84 23.51
CA LYS A 12 -20.24 30.77 22.74
C LYS A 12 -20.28 30.47 21.24
N GLU A 13 -19.21 29.90 20.69
CA GLU A 13 -19.12 29.56 19.27
C GLU A 13 -19.66 28.15 18.95
N LEU A 14 -19.84 27.28 19.96
CA LEU A 14 -20.41 25.93 19.81
C LEU A 14 -21.94 25.97 19.70
N LYS A 15 -22.41 26.69 18.68
CA LYS A 15 -23.81 26.91 18.36
C LYS A 15 -24.40 25.72 17.59
N PRO A 16 -25.49 25.10 18.06
CA PRO A 16 -26.17 24.01 17.35
C PRO A 16 -26.60 24.39 15.92
N GLU A 17 -26.83 25.67 15.67
CA GLU A 17 -27.18 26.24 14.37
C GLU A 17 -26.11 25.98 13.30
N PHE A 18 -24.87 25.75 13.70
CA PHE A 18 -23.78 25.40 12.77
C PHE A 18 -23.74 23.91 12.42
N ILE A 19 -24.46 23.06 13.16
CA ILE A 19 -24.55 21.61 12.92
C ILE A 19 -25.82 21.29 12.13
N ALA A 20 -26.92 22.01 12.40
CA ALA A 20 -28.23 21.74 11.81
C ALA A 20 -28.25 21.66 10.27
N PRO A 21 -27.55 22.54 9.50
CA PRO A 21 -27.50 22.43 8.04
C PRO A 21 -26.83 21.16 7.52
N VAL A 22 -25.80 20.66 8.21
CA VAL A 22 -25.12 19.40 7.84
C VAL A 22 -26.09 18.24 7.98
N VAL A 23 -26.82 18.19 9.10
CA VAL A 23 -27.85 17.17 9.34
C VAL A 23 -28.98 17.28 8.32
N ALA A 24 -29.46 18.51 8.05
CA ALA A 24 -30.51 18.75 7.07
C ALA A 24 -30.11 18.26 5.67
N TYR A 25 -28.86 18.52 5.25
CA TYR A 25 -28.35 18.03 3.97
C TYR A 25 -28.24 16.51 3.92
N LEU A 26 -27.75 15.85 4.99
CA LEU A 26 -27.71 14.38 5.07
C LEU A 26 -29.10 13.72 5.02
N CYS A 27 -30.17 14.47 5.27
CA CYS A 27 -31.56 14.03 5.13
C CYS A 27 -32.26 14.51 3.85
N HIS A 28 -31.57 15.26 2.98
CA HIS A 28 -32.12 15.78 1.74
C HIS A 28 -32.13 14.73 0.63
N GLU A 29 -33.10 14.79 -0.28
CA GLU A 29 -33.24 13.83 -1.39
C GLU A 29 -32.05 13.81 -2.37
N ASP A 30 -31.36 14.94 -2.51
CA ASP A 30 -30.15 15.05 -3.33
C ASP A 30 -28.90 14.43 -2.67
N CYS A 31 -28.97 14.04 -1.39
CA CYS A 31 -27.83 13.46 -0.69
C CYS A 31 -27.74 11.95 -0.96
N ASN A 32 -26.70 11.54 -1.70
CA ASN A 32 -26.44 10.14 -2.05
C ASN A 32 -25.47 9.44 -1.08
N GLU A 33 -25.14 10.07 0.06
CA GLU A 33 -24.23 9.48 1.06
C GLU A 33 -24.98 8.45 1.93
N THR A 34 -24.34 7.33 2.24
CA THR A 34 -24.92 6.29 3.12
C THR A 34 -23.81 5.65 3.97
N GLY A 35 -24.09 5.36 5.24
CA GLY A 35 -23.13 4.74 6.15
C GLY A 35 -21.94 5.63 6.51
N THR A 36 -22.01 6.92 6.20
CA THR A 36 -20.95 7.90 6.44
C THR A 36 -21.00 8.42 7.88
N ILE A 37 -19.82 8.55 8.50
CA ILE A 37 -19.65 9.24 9.77
C ILE A 37 -19.22 10.67 9.45
N VAL A 38 -19.93 11.66 9.97
CA VAL A 38 -19.60 13.08 9.78
C VAL A 38 -19.41 13.72 11.15
N GLU A 39 -18.23 14.29 11.37
CA GLU A 39 -17.95 15.21 12.47
C GLU A 39 -18.36 16.62 12.03
N ALA A 40 -19.09 17.35 12.86
CA ALA A 40 -19.47 18.74 12.58
C ALA A 40 -19.49 19.57 13.85
N ALA A 41 -18.80 20.71 13.84
CA ALA A 41 -18.72 21.68 14.93
C ALA A 41 -18.19 23.02 14.41
N LEU A 42 -18.56 24.14 15.05
CA LEU A 42 -18.00 25.47 14.76
C LEU A 42 -18.11 25.90 13.28
N GLY A 43 -19.11 25.40 12.55
CA GLY A 43 -19.27 25.66 11.10
C GLY A 43 -18.31 24.88 10.20
N TRP A 44 -17.57 23.92 10.76
CA TRP A 44 -16.76 22.95 10.04
C TRP A 44 -17.44 21.58 10.03
N ALA A 45 -17.25 20.82 8.95
CA ALA A 45 -17.65 19.43 8.89
C ALA A 45 -16.60 18.58 8.15
N GLY A 46 -16.37 17.36 8.62
CA GLY A 46 -15.41 16.42 8.06
C GLY A 46 -15.94 14.99 8.07
N LYS A 47 -15.60 14.21 7.05
CA LYS A 47 -15.93 12.79 6.95
C LYS A 47 -14.92 11.96 7.75
N CYS A 48 -15.43 11.09 8.60
CA CYS A 48 -14.64 10.09 9.32
C CYS A 48 -14.91 8.70 8.76
N HIS A 49 -13.92 7.81 8.89
CA HIS A 49 -14.08 6.40 8.58
C HIS A 49 -13.11 5.56 9.41
N LEU A 50 -13.32 4.24 9.40
CA LEU A 50 -12.39 3.29 10.02
C LEU A 50 -11.35 2.83 8.99
N ILE A 51 -10.09 2.82 9.43
CA ILE A 51 -8.97 2.23 8.71
C ILE A 51 -8.40 1.08 9.54
N ARG A 52 -7.85 0.08 8.87
CA ARG A 52 -7.27 -1.11 9.48
C ARG A 52 -5.80 -1.22 9.09
N GLY A 53 -4.93 -1.40 10.08
CA GLY A 53 -3.54 -1.74 9.85
C GLY A 53 -3.39 -3.12 9.21
N ASN A 54 -2.24 -3.39 8.60
CA ASN A 54 -1.99 -4.64 7.88
C ASN A 54 -1.88 -5.85 8.84
N GLY A 55 -1.51 -5.60 10.10
CA GLY A 55 -1.31 -6.65 11.09
C GLY A 55 -0.15 -7.57 10.74
N THR A 56 -0.08 -8.72 11.40
CA THR A 56 0.95 -9.73 11.16
C THR A 56 0.47 -11.11 11.60
N VAL A 57 1.12 -12.17 11.11
CA VAL A 57 0.80 -13.55 11.47
C VAL A 57 1.53 -13.93 12.76
N LEU A 58 0.78 -14.46 13.73
CA LEU A 58 1.29 -14.72 15.09
C LEU A 58 1.66 -16.19 15.36
N ARG A 59 1.77 -17.00 14.31
CA ARG A 59 2.18 -18.40 14.37
C ARG A 59 2.86 -18.80 13.06
N LYS A 60 3.66 -19.87 13.06
CA LYS A 60 4.44 -20.25 11.86
C LYS A 60 3.68 -21.23 10.97
N SER A 61 2.92 -22.14 11.57
CA SER A 61 2.14 -23.17 10.87
C SER A 61 0.65 -23.18 11.27
N LEU A 62 -0.20 -23.92 10.55
CA LEU A 62 -1.61 -24.10 10.95
C LEU A 62 -1.75 -24.97 12.20
N GLN A 63 -0.74 -25.77 12.54
CA GLN A 63 -0.73 -26.66 13.72
C GLN A 63 -0.21 -25.95 14.98
N ASP A 64 0.53 -24.85 14.81
CA ASP A 64 1.08 -24.10 15.93
C ASP A 64 -0.02 -23.38 16.72
N LYS A 65 0.17 -23.36 18.04
CA LYS A 65 -0.59 -22.49 18.95
C LYS A 65 0.02 -21.10 18.93
N VAL A 66 -0.83 -20.08 19.07
CA VAL A 66 -0.37 -18.71 19.34
C VAL A 66 -0.10 -18.58 20.85
N THR A 67 1.11 -18.18 21.22
CA THR A 67 1.49 -17.93 22.62
C THR A 67 1.43 -16.43 22.96
N LEU A 68 1.46 -16.10 24.26
CA LEU A 68 1.52 -14.70 24.70
C LEU A 68 2.84 -14.05 24.26
N GLU A 69 3.92 -14.82 24.25
CA GLU A 69 5.23 -14.39 23.79
C GLU A 69 5.20 -14.03 22.30
N ASP A 70 4.50 -14.81 21.46
CA ASP A 70 4.34 -14.51 20.04
C ASP A 70 3.61 -13.18 19.83
N VAL A 71 2.54 -12.93 20.58
CA VAL A 71 1.82 -11.65 20.55
C VAL A 71 2.73 -10.51 20.97
N ARG A 72 3.40 -10.64 22.13
CA ARG A 72 4.28 -9.60 22.68
C ARG A 72 5.42 -9.25 21.73
N ASN A 73 6.09 -10.26 21.17
CA ASN A 73 7.26 -10.08 20.32
C ASN A 73 6.90 -9.43 18.97
N ASN A 74 5.64 -9.52 18.54
CA ASN A 74 5.16 -8.97 17.27
C ASN A 74 4.20 -7.78 17.46
N TRP A 75 3.99 -7.30 18.69
CA TRP A 75 2.95 -6.31 18.99
C TRP A 75 3.14 -4.99 18.22
N GLU A 76 4.39 -4.56 18.02
CA GLU A 76 4.72 -3.38 17.21
C GLU A 76 4.20 -3.49 15.78
N GLN A 77 4.27 -4.69 15.17
CA GLN A 77 3.71 -4.93 13.84
C GLN A 77 2.18 -5.02 13.87
N VAL A 78 1.60 -5.58 14.93
CA VAL A 78 0.14 -5.67 15.11
C VAL A 78 -0.51 -4.28 15.14
N ILE A 79 0.11 -3.32 15.84
CA ILE A 79 -0.41 -1.95 15.97
C ILE A 79 0.13 -0.99 14.89
N ASN A 80 0.91 -1.49 13.93
CA ASN A 80 1.50 -0.65 12.89
C ASN A 80 0.41 -0.17 11.91
N MET A 81 0.27 1.16 11.81
CA MET A 81 -0.68 1.82 10.91
C MET A 81 -0.03 2.34 9.62
N LYS A 82 1.25 2.06 9.39
CA LYS A 82 1.89 2.33 8.10
C LYS A 82 1.19 1.49 7.02
N ASP A 83 0.83 2.14 5.92
CA ASP A 83 0.09 1.54 4.80
C ASP A 83 -1.28 0.95 5.23
N ALA A 84 -1.86 1.46 6.33
CA ALA A 84 -3.20 1.11 6.75
C ALA A 84 -4.22 1.46 5.66
N LYS A 85 -5.24 0.63 5.54
CA LYS A 85 -6.21 0.69 4.46
C LYS A 85 -7.62 0.68 4.98
N ARG A 86 -8.52 1.21 4.18
CA ARG A 86 -9.94 1.11 4.40
C ARG A 86 -10.43 -0.24 3.87
N CYS A 87 -11.29 -0.90 4.63
CA CYS A 87 -12.11 -2.00 4.12
C CYS A 87 -13.54 -1.46 3.95
N GLU A 88 -14.08 -1.54 2.74
CA GLU A 88 -15.42 -1.02 2.43
C GLU A 88 -16.53 -2.00 2.81
N SER A 89 -16.17 -3.25 3.08
CA SER A 89 -17.12 -4.28 3.49
C SER A 89 -16.48 -5.31 4.42
N ILE A 90 -17.34 -6.03 5.14
CA ILE A 90 -16.93 -7.19 5.92
C ILE A 90 -16.36 -8.31 5.04
N GLY A 91 -16.83 -8.43 3.79
CA GLY A 91 -16.34 -9.41 2.83
C GLY A 91 -14.88 -9.16 2.45
N GLU A 92 -14.51 -7.90 2.22
CA GLU A 92 -13.13 -7.50 1.98
C GLU A 92 -12.25 -7.76 3.20
N ALA A 93 -12.68 -7.33 4.39
CA ALA A 93 -11.95 -7.55 5.64
C ALA A 93 -11.73 -9.05 5.93
N THR A 94 -12.74 -9.88 5.68
CA THR A 94 -12.66 -11.34 5.87
C THR A 94 -11.83 -12.02 4.78
N GLY A 95 -11.93 -11.54 3.53
CA GLY A 95 -11.18 -12.07 2.39
C GLY A 95 -9.67 -11.99 2.59
N GLU A 96 -9.19 -10.96 3.29
CA GLU A 96 -7.77 -10.85 3.62
C GLU A 96 -7.25 -11.93 4.57
N LEU A 97 -8.12 -12.53 5.39
CA LEU A 97 -7.74 -13.66 6.23
C LEU A 97 -7.42 -14.92 5.40
N MET A 98 -7.93 -15.01 4.17
CA MET A 98 -7.58 -16.10 3.24
C MET A 98 -6.09 -16.05 2.88
N ASN A 99 -5.53 -14.85 2.68
CA ASN A 99 -4.09 -14.69 2.43
C ASN A 99 -3.26 -15.17 3.63
N VAL A 100 -3.75 -14.97 4.85
CA VAL A 100 -3.10 -15.49 6.07
C VAL A 100 -3.10 -17.02 6.08
N MET A 101 -4.19 -17.66 5.65
CA MET A 101 -4.25 -19.12 5.54
C MET A 101 -3.30 -19.66 4.47
N GLU A 102 -3.15 -18.97 3.34
CA GLU A 102 -2.20 -19.34 2.29
C GLU A 102 -0.74 -19.24 2.77
N VAL A 103 -0.39 -18.14 3.45
CA VAL A 103 0.94 -17.96 4.06
C VAL A 103 1.24 -19.03 5.11
N LEU A 104 0.25 -19.45 5.88
CA LEU A 104 0.42 -20.53 6.87
C LEU A 104 0.47 -21.92 6.21
N GLY A 105 -0.34 -22.18 5.18
CA GLY A 105 -0.39 -23.46 4.47
C GLY A 105 0.86 -23.73 3.63
N THR A 106 1.47 -22.70 3.07
CA THR A 106 2.79 -22.80 2.40
C THR A 106 3.91 -23.15 3.39
N ASN A 107 3.77 -22.81 4.67
CA ASN A 107 4.73 -23.19 5.71
C ASN A 107 4.56 -24.64 6.20
N ASP A 108 3.34 -25.20 6.17
CA ASP A 108 3.10 -26.63 6.50
C ASP A 108 3.67 -27.60 5.45
N ASN A 109 3.67 -27.21 4.17
CA ASN A 109 4.24 -28.03 3.08
C ASN A 109 5.78 -28.05 3.02
N LYS A 110 6.48 -27.35 3.93
CA LYS A 110 7.96 -27.32 3.98
C LYS A 110 8.60 -28.56 4.65
N ASN A 111 7.80 -29.53 5.12
CA ASN A 111 8.30 -30.81 5.63
C ASN A 111 8.43 -31.92 4.57
N SER A 112 8.21 -31.62 3.30
CA SER A 112 8.57 -32.50 2.18
C SER A 112 9.48 -31.74 1.20
N GLU A 113 10.67 -32.28 0.97
CA GLU A 113 11.73 -31.80 0.07
C GLU A 113 11.22 -30.93 -1.09
N SER A 114 11.45 -29.63 -1.02
CA SER A 114 11.20 -28.72 -2.15
C SER A 114 12.02 -27.43 -1.97
N SER A 115 12.65 -26.98 -3.06
CA SER A 115 13.51 -25.80 -3.13
C SER A 115 12.97 -24.61 -2.35
N ASN A 116 13.83 -23.96 -1.56
CA ASN A 116 13.59 -22.67 -0.91
C ASN A 116 13.24 -21.57 -1.94
N SER A 117 12.01 -21.54 -2.45
CA SER A 117 11.51 -20.41 -3.22
C SER A 117 11.11 -19.31 -2.25
N LEU A 118 11.98 -18.30 -2.13
CA LEU A 118 11.68 -17.04 -1.46
C LEU A 118 10.65 -16.28 -2.33
N GLU A 119 9.41 -16.18 -1.85
CA GLU A 119 8.36 -15.43 -2.53
C GLU A 119 8.19 -14.05 -1.88
N TYR A 120 8.38 -12.99 -2.66
CA TYR A 120 8.22 -11.60 -2.21
C TYR A 120 7.24 -10.87 -3.12
N VAL A 121 6.32 -10.15 -2.51
CA VAL A 121 5.35 -9.30 -3.22
C VAL A 121 5.73 -7.84 -2.97
N LYS A 122 6.21 -7.16 -4.02
CA LYS A 122 6.42 -5.70 -4.00
C LYS A 122 5.22 -5.01 -4.64
N ARG A 123 4.55 -4.16 -3.88
CA ARG A 123 3.52 -3.24 -4.38
C ARG A 123 4.20 -1.94 -4.81
N VAL A 124 3.85 -1.45 -5.98
CA VAL A 124 4.46 -0.25 -6.57
C VAL A 124 3.36 0.64 -7.10
N GLU A 125 3.40 1.91 -6.71
CA GLU A 125 2.57 2.96 -7.25
C GLU A 125 3.43 3.79 -8.21
N TYR A 126 2.88 4.11 -9.38
CA TYR A 126 3.53 5.01 -10.32
C TYR A 126 2.51 5.72 -11.21
N ASN A 127 2.91 6.88 -11.71
CA ASN A 127 2.12 7.64 -12.68
C ASN A 127 2.98 8.09 -13.87
N PHE A 128 2.39 8.89 -14.75
CA PHE A 128 3.06 9.40 -15.94
C PHE A 128 4.37 10.13 -15.62
N LYS A 129 4.47 10.84 -14.49
CA LYS A 129 5.69 11.58 -14.11
C LYS A 129 6.87 10.62 -13.92
N ASP A 130 6.66 9.51 -13.23
CA ASP A 130 7.71 8.52 -12.96
C ASP A 130 8.20 7.88 -14.26
N THR A 131 7.25 7.55 -15.15
CA THR A 131 7.56 6.92 -16.43
C THR A 131 8.27 7.87 -17.41
N ILE A 132 7.88 9.14 -17.43
CA ILE A 132 8.52 10.19 -18.25
C ILE A 132 9.93 10.49 -17.71
N LEU A 133 10.08 10.62 -16.39
CA LEU A 133 11.40 10.81 -15.77
C LEU A 133 12.34 9.64 -16.08
N TYR A 134 11.84 8.41 -15.99
CA TYR A 134 12.62 7.25 -16.40
C TYR A 134 13.00 7.31 -17.89
N ALA A 135 12.05 7.61 -18.77
CA ALA A 135 12.31 7.73 -20.21
C ALA A 135 13.38 8.78 -20.53
N LEU A 136 13.34 9.93 -19.86
CA LEU A 136 14.39 10.94 -19.94
C LEU A 136 15.74 10.42 -19.43
N SER A 137 15.73 9.69 -18.30
CA SER A 137 16.96 9.18 -17.68
C SER A 137 17.72 8.17 -18.56
N VAL A 138 16.99 7.39 -19.36
CA VAL A 138 17.56 6.42 -20.31
C VAL A 138 17.82 7.03 -21.69
N GLY A 139 17.70 8.35 -21.82
CA GLY A 139 18.13 9.11 -22.99
C GLY A 139 17.03 9.49 -23.99
N GLY A 140 15.75 9.41 -23.60
CA GLY A 140 14.62 9.83 -24.44
C GLY A 140 14.69 11.30 -24.83
N LYS A 141 14.42 11.60 -26.11
CA LYS A 141 14.57 12.96 -26.67
C LYS A 141 13.24 13.52 -27.17
N VAL A 142 12.85 14.68 -26.66
CA VAL A 142 11.62 15.39 -27.08
C VAL A 142 11.57 15.67 -28.59
N ARG A 143 12.74 15.88 -29.21
CA ARG A 143 12.84 16.17 -30.66
C ARG A 143 12.76 14.93 -31.54
N ASP A 144 12.82 13.73 -30.96
CA ASP A 144 12.66 12.48 -31.69
C ASP A 144 11.18 12.09 -31.66
N SER A 145 10.57 11.97 -32.84
CA SER A 145 9.16 11.61 -32.97
C SER A 145 8.84 10.21 -32.45
N MET A 146 9.83 9.30 -32.42
CA MET A 146 9.64 7.96 -31.88
C MET A 146 9.63 7.94 -30.35
N ASP A 147 10.38 8.86 -29.73
CA ASP A 147 10.48 8.96 -28.27
C ASP A 147 9.35 9.79 -27.66
N PHE A 148 8.77 10.72 -28.43
CA PHE A 148 7.80 11.69 -27.93
C PHE A 148 6.60 11.03 -27.22
N LYS A 149 6.16 9.86 -27.68
CA LYS A 149 5.08 9.07 -27.06
C LYS A 149 5.39 8.55 -25.65
N TYR A 150 6.64 8.59 -25.19
CA TYR A 150 7.04 8.23 -23.83
C TYR A 150 7.28 9.46 -22.95
N LEU A 151 7.25 10.66 -23.53
CA LEU A 151 7.70 11.91 -22.90
C LEU A 151 6.57 12.91 -22.67
N TYR A 152 5.37 12.62 -23.18
CA TYR A 152 4.21 13.51 -23.07
C TYR A 152 2.94 12.71 -22.78
N GLU A 153 2.37 12.93 -21.59
CA GLU A 153 1.24 12.18 -21.05
C GLU A 153 -0.05 12.33 -21.86
N ASN A 154 -0.24 13.46 -22.57
CA ASN A 154 -1.42 13.66 -23.43
C ASN A 154 -1.16 13.25 -24.89
N HIS A 155 -0.05 12.56 -25.19
CA HIS A 155 0.14 11.97 -26.50
C HIS A 155 -0.92 10.87 -26.74
N PHE A 156 -1.52 10.82 -27.93
CA PHE A 156 -2.59 9.87 -28.24
C PHE A 156 -2.16 8.40 -28.12
N GLU A 157 -0.86 8.12 -28.28
CA GLU A 157 -0.24 6.81 -28.03
C GLU A 157 0.65 6.79 -26.78
N PHE A 158 0.37 7.65 -25.78
CA PHE A 158 1.19 7.69 -24.58
C PHE A 158 1.38 6.28 -24.01
N SER A 159 2.64 5.92 -23.82
CA SER A 159 3.05 4.57 -23.49
C SER A 159 4.21 4.62 -22.49
N VAL A 160 4.38 3.53 -21.74
CA VAL A 160 5.51 3.37 -20.82
C VAL A 160 6.60 2.59 -21.55
N LEU A 161 7.86 3.04 -21.42
CA LEU A 161 9.00 2.26 -21.89
C LEU A 161 9.03 0.91 -21.14
N PRO A 162 9.03 -0.24 -21.84
CA PRO A 162 8.96 -1.54 -21.16
C PRO A 162 10.03 -1.77 -20.10
N CYS A 163 11.24 -1.25 -20.32
CA CYS A 163 12.35 -1.33 -19.39
C CYS A 163 12.13 -0.55 -18.08
N TYR A 164 11.13 0.31 -17.97
CA TYR A 164 10.75 0.96 -16.71
C TYR A 164 10.56 -0.06 -15.59
N TYR A 165 9.92 -1.19 -15.87
CA TYR A 165 9.65 -2.23 -14.87
C TYR A 165 10.91 -2.94 -14.36
N LEU A 166 12.05 -2.82 -15.07
CA LEU A 166 13.32 -3.40 -14.61
C LEU A 166 13.78 -2.79 -13.30
N ILE A 167 13.43 -1.54 -12.99
CA ILE A 167 13.88 -0.86 -11.77
C ILE A 167 13.42 -1.59 -10.49
N TYR A 168 12.27 -2.25 -10.54
CA TYR A 168 11.65 -2.84 -9.37
C TYR A 168 12.35 -4.11 -8.88
N GLY A 169 12.98 -4.88 -9.78
CA GLY A 169 13.73 -6.09 -9.41
C GLY A 169 14.92 -5.77 -8.50
N PRO A 170 15.90 -4.98 -8.96
CA PRO A 170 17.01 -4.51 -8.13
C PRO A 170 16.57 -3.75 -6.89
N ALA A 171 15.55 -2.88 -7.01
CA ALA A 171 15.03 -2.17 -5.84
C ALA A 171 14.47 -3.13 -4.78
N ALA A 172 13.71 -4.16 -5.18
CA ALA A 172 13.24 -5.20 -4.27
C ALA A 172 14.39 -5.98 -3.64
N LEU A 173 15.42 -6.34 -4.41
CA LEU A 173 16.61 -7.03 -3.87
C LEU A 173 17.36 -6.20 -2.81
N MET A 174 17.37 -4.87 -2.95
CA MET A 174 18.05 -3.96 -2.02
C MET A 174 17.19 -3.59 -0.80
N GLU A 175 15.87 -3.51 -0.96
CA GLU A 175 14.94 -3.15 0.12
C GLU A 175 14.53 -4.34 1.00
N THR A 176 14.74 -5.57 0.53
CA THR A 176 14.37 -6.80 1.23
C THR A 176 15.58 -7.54 1.78
N ASP A 177 15.33 -8.55 2.60
CA ASP A 177 16.31 -9.46 3.16
C ASP A 177 16.70 -10.62 2.22
N ILE A 178 16.28 -10.60 0.95
CA ILE A 178 16.61 -11.64 -0.04
C ILE A 178 18.14 -11.82 -0.14
N VAL A 179 18.88 -10.73 -0.32
CA VAL A 179 20.35 -10.79 -0.49
C VAL A 179 21.03 -11.31 0.79
N PRO A 180 20.77 -10.76 1.99
CA PRO A 180 21.27 -11.32 3.25
C PRO A 180 20.98 -12.80 3.46
N ARG A 181 19.76 -13.28 3.12
CA ARG A 181 19.36 -14.68 3.32
C ARG A 181 20.01 -15.63 2.33
N VAL A 182 20.14 -15.22 1.07
CA VAL A 182 20.85 -16.02 0.05
C VAL A 182 22.35 -16.09 0.36
N LEU A 183 22.90 -15.06 1.00
CA LEU A 183 24.32 -14.99 1.39
C LEU A 183 24.58 -15.45 2.83
N GLU A 184 23.58 -16.00 3.53
CA GLU A 184 23.73 -16.46 4.90
C GLU A 184 24.85 -17.51 5.01
N GLY A 185 25.78 -17.30 5.94
CA GLY A 185 26.97 -18.13 6.12
C GLY A 185 28.10 -17.89 5.10
N ARG A 186 27.96 -16.93 4.18
CA ARG A 186 29.00 -16.54 3.21
C ARG A 186 29.49 -15.11 3.49
N ASN A 187 30.80 -14.94 3.63
CA ASN A 187 31.40 -13.61 3.80
C ASN A 187 31.57 -12.92 2.42
N VAL A 188 30.47 -12.43 1.86
CA VAL A 188 30.43 -11.76 0.55
C VAL A 188 30.23 -10.27 0.74
N ASN A 189 31.12 -9.46 0.15
CA ASN A 189 30.95 -8.01 0.10
C ASN A 189 29.94 -7.65 -1.00
N VAL A 190 28.72 -7.26 -0.62
CA VAL A 190 27.65 -6.86 -1.55
C VAL A 190 28.06 -5.66 -2.43
N ALA A 191 28.90 -4.74 -1.93
CA ALA A 191 29.39 -3.62 -2.72
C ALA A 191 30.36 -4.03 -3.85
N ALA A 192 30.91 -5.25 -3.78
CA ALA A 192 31.73 -5.85 -4.83
C ALA A 192 30.93 -6.82 -5.72
N MET A 193 29.61 -6.92 -5.56
CA MET A 193 28.77 -7.72 -6.44
C MET A 193 28.49 -6.96 -7.73
N LEU A 194 28.82 -7.59 -8.85
CA LEU A 194 28.49 -7.09 -10.18
C LEU A 194 27.13 -7.62 -10.62
N HIS A 195 26.23 -6.73 -11.03
CA HIS A 195 25.03 -7.14 -11.75
C HIS A 195 25.43 -7.60 -13.16
N GLY A 196 25.47 -8.92 -13.36
CA GLY A 196 25.97 -9.52 -14.61
C GLY A 196 24.96 -9.51 -15.74
N GLU A 197 23.78 -10.08 -15.51
CA GLU A 197 22.75 -10.28 -16.53
C GLU A 197 21.36 -9.93 -16.01
N GLN A 198 20.49 -9.50 -16.92
CA GLN A 198 19.09 -9.18 -16.65
C GLN A 198 18.19 -9.76 -17.74
N TYR A 199 17.11 -10.40 -17.33
CA TYR A 199 16.05 -10.87 -18.21
C TYR A 199 14.71 -10.24 -17.80
N MET A 200 13.88 -9.90 -18.78
CA MET A 200 12.51 -9.46 -18.56
C MET A 200 11.64 -9.89 -19.72
N LYS A 201 10.45 -10.38 -19.41
CA LYS A 201 9.42 -10.74 -20.38
C LYS A 201 8.12 -10.03 -20.05
N VAL A 202 7.69 -9.14 -20.94
CA VAL A 202 6.42 -8.43 -20.81
C VAL A 202 5.32 -9.30 -21.41
N LEU A 203 4.34 -9.68 -20.57
CA LEU A 203 3.25 -10.59 -20.97
C LEU A 203 1.97 -9.86 -21.38
N ARG A 204 1.82 -8.61 -20.98
CA ARG A 204 0.65 -7.76 -21.24
C ARG A 204 1.07 -6.31 -21.46
N LYS A 205 0.22 -5.50 -22.07
CA LYS A 205 0.45 -4.06 -22.18
C LYS A 205 0.63 -3.47 -20.77
N ILE A 206 1.67 -2.65 -20.63
CA ILE A 206 1.98 -1.96 -19.38
C ILE A 206 1.03 -0.77 -19.23
N PRO A 207 0.35 -0.62 -18.08
CA PRO A 207 -0.51 0.53 -17.85
C PRO A 207 0.32 1.80 -17.68
N THR A 208 -0.25 2.95 -18.02
CA THR A 208 0.40 4.26 -17.92
C THR A 208 0.47 4.80 -16.48
N GLU A 209 -0.28 4.18 -15.58
CA GLU A 209 -0.31 4.43 -14.14
C GLU A 209 -0.75 3.17 -13.39
N ALA A 210 -0.37 3.03 -12.12
CA ALA A 210 -0.78 1.94 -11.23
C ALA A 210 -0.76 2.39 -9.77
N THR A 211 -1.64 1.80 -8.95
CA THR A 211 -1.78 1.98 -7.49
C THR A 211 -1.85 0.61 -6.80
#